data_AF-A0A0B1QW06-F1
#
_entry.id   AF-A0A0B1QW06-F1
#
_cell.length_a   1.000
_cell.length_b   1.000
_cell.length_c   1.000
_cell.angle_alpha   90.00
_cell.angle_beta   90.00
_cell.angle_gamma   90.00
#
_symmetry.space_group_name_H-M   'P 1'
#
loop_
_entity.id
_entity.type
_entity.pdbx_description
1 polymer ?
#
loop_
_entity_poly.entity_id
_entity_poly.type
_entity_poly.pdbx_seq_one_letter_code
_entity_poly.pdbx_strand_id
1 'polypeptide(L)'
;MPENYSLSRRRFIGYSAAAMMASALPGRSFAEQQMHDMPMSGDLLQGGAGKWALAKPTHIRLAVNLNAICLAPVVVADQHNFFKAHNLEVEFVNFGNSTELLLESIATGKAEAAIGMALRWLKALEQGFDVKLTAGTHGGCMRLLARNDG
;
A
#
# COMPACT_ATOMS: atom_id res chain seq x y z
N MET A 1 -19.98 57.90 -28.31
CA MET A 1 -19.72 56.52 -28.78
C MET A 1 -19.36 55.68 -27.57
N PRO A 2 -20.05 54.56 -27.36
CA PRO A 2 -19.35 53.29 -27.53
C PRO A 2 -20.11 52.33 -28.45
N GLU A 3 -19.36 51.62 -29.27
CA GLU A 3 -19.84 50.64 -30.23
C GLU A 3 -20.41 49.40 -29.53
N ASN A 4 -21.62 49.02 -29.94
CA ASN A 4 -22.24 47.76 -29.57
C ASN A 4 -21.58 46.63 -30.37
N TYR A 5 -20.74 45.82 -29.72
CA TYR A 5 -20.21 44.60 -30.32
C TYR A 5 -21.31 43.54 -30.41
N SER A 6 -21.98 43.48 -31.57
CA SER A 6 -22.88 42.39 -31.94
C SER A 6 -22.09 41.08 -32.12
N LEU A 7 -22.02 40.26 -31.07
CA LEU A 7 -21.55 38.88 -31.15
C LEU A 7 -22.52 38.04 -31.99
N SER A 8 -22.10 37.69 -33.20
CA SER A 8 -22.87 36.86 -34.13
C SER A 8 -23.18 35.48 -33.54
N ARG A 9 -24.47 35.10 -33.50
CA ARG A 9 -24.97 33.79 -33.02
C ARG A 9 -24.23 32.59 -33.62
N ARG A 10 -23.67 32.71 -34.83
CA ARG A 10 -22.90 31.64 -35.49
C ARG A 10 -21.55 31.38 -34.81
N ARG A 11 -20.92 32.41 -34.22
CA ARG A 11 -19.69 32.25 -33.45
C ARG A 11 -19.95 31.60 -32.09
N PHE A 12 -21.11 31.87 -31.48
CA PHE A 12 -21.47 31.28 -30.18
C PHE A 12 -21.74 29.76 -30.25
N ILE A 13 -22.33 29.29 -31.36
CA ILE A 13 -22.56 27.85 -31.59
C ILE A 13 -21.23 27.10 -31.86
N GLY A 14 -20.25 27.76 -32.49
CA GLY A 14 -18.92 27.19 -32.71
C GLY A 14 -18.15 26.90 -31.42
N TYR A 15 -18.28 27.76 -30.41
CA TYR A 15 -17.61 27.57 -29.12
C TYR A 15 -18.29 26.52 -28.22
N SER A 16 -19.59 26.28 -28.38
CA SER A 16 -20.33 25.31 -27.56
C SER A 16 -20.12 23.86 -28.00
N ALA A 17 -19.87 23.61 -29.30
CA ALA A 17 -19.53 22.27 -29.79
C ALA A 17 -18.15 21.77 -29.28
N ALA A 18 -17.19 22.68 -29.08
CA ALA A 18 -15.86 22.34 -28.55
C ALA A 18 -15.88 22.02 -27.04
N ALA A 19 -16.81 22.61 -26.28
CA ALA A 19 -16.88 22.43 -24.84
C ALA A 19 -17.52 21.09 -24.41
N MET A 20 -18.29 20.42 -25.28
CA MET A 20 -18.97 19.16 -24.95
C MET A 20 -18.14 17.89 -25.27
N MET A 21 -17.01 18.00 -25.98
CA MET A 21 -16.12 16.86 -26.19
C MET A 21 -15.10 16.64 -25.05
N ALA A 22 -14.95 17.60 -24.14
CA ALA A 22 -13.96 17.50 -23.06
C ALA A 22 -14.48 16.76 -21.80
N SER A 23 -15.79 16.48 -21.70
CA SER A 23 -16.40 15.84 -20.53
C SER A 23 -16.67 14.34 -20.70
N ALA A 24 -16.30 13.75 -21.84
CA ALA A 24 -16.54 12.33 -22.14
C ALA A 24 -15.29 11.44 -22.03
N LEU A 25 -14.22 11.90 -21.36
CA LEU A 25 -13.09 11.03 -21.03
C LEU A 25 -13.39 10.30 -19.71
N PRO A 26 -13.60 8.98 -19.72
CA PRO A 26 -13.81 8.24 -18.49
C PRO A 26 -12.53 8.31 -17.66
N GLY A 27 -12.59 8.99 -16.51
CA GLY A 27 -11.49 9.02 -15.51
C GLY A 27 -11.11 7.66 -14.93
N ARG A 28 -11.61 6.55 -15.48
CA ARG A 28 -11.26 5.17 -15.12
C ARG A 28 -9.99 4.70 -15.83
N SER A 29 -9.71 5.19 -17.05
CA SER A 29 -8.55 4.73 -17.83
C SER A 29 -7.21 5.25 -17.30
N PHE A 30 -7.18 6.39 -16.61
CA PHE A 30 -5.93 6.92 -16.04
C PHE A 30 -5.44 6.15 -14.81
N ALA A 31 -6.35 5.53 -14.04
CA ALA A 31 -5.96 4.74 -12.88
C ALA A 31 -5.36 3.38 -13.29
N GLU A 32 -5.89 2.76 -14.34
CA GLU A 32 -5.42 1.45 -14.82
C GLU A 32 -4.08 1.57 -15.57
N GLN A 33 -3.91 2.61 -16.38
CA GLN A 33 -2.67 2.88 -17.11
C GLN A 33 -1.49 3.20 -16.15
N GLN A 34 -1.75 3.91 -15.05
CA GLN A 34 -0.68 4.33 -14.13
C GLN A 34 -0.11 3.17 -13.29
N MET A 35 -0.81 2.03 -13.21
CA MET A 35 -0.27 0.81 -12.62
C MET A 35 0.34 -0.13 -13.67
N HIS A 36 -0.09 -0.05 -14.93
CA HIS A 36 0.42 -0.88 -16.04
C HIS A 36 1.81 -0.43 -16.51
N ASP A 37 2.06 0.89 -16.48
CA ASP A 37 3.33 1.51 -16.88
C ASP A 37 4.24 1.88 -15.70
N MET A 38 3.99 1.33 -14.49
CA MET A 38 5.04 1.33 -13.47
C MET A 38 6.03 0.23 -13.84
N PRO A 39 7.23 0.56 -14.37
CA PRO A 39 8.28 -0.44 -14.45
C PRO A 39 8.59 -0.84 -13.01
N MET A 40 8.04 -1.99 -12.60
CA MET A 40 8.66 -2.77 -11.53
C MET A 40 10.12 -2.84 -11.94
N SER A 41 11.01 -2.24 -11.14
CA SER A 41 12.44 -2.24 -11.47
C SER A 41 12.77 -3.66 -11.87
N GLY A 42 13.38 -3.88 -13.05
CA GLY A 42 13.65 -5.22 -13.61
C GLY A 42 14.56 -6.10 -12.75
N ASP A 43 14.80 -5.64 -11.53
CA ASP A 43 15.70 -6.08 -10.52
C ASP A 43 15.07 -5.88 -9.12
N LEU A 44 13.77 -6.18 -8.93
CA LEU A 44 13.18 -6.27 -7.57
C LEU A 44 13.90 -7.32 -6.70
N LEU A 45 14.61 -8.25 -7.35
CA LEU A 45 15.48 -9.24 -6.73
C LEU A 45 16.95 -8.81 -6.65
N GLN A 46 17.35 -7.66 -7.20
CA GLN A 46 18.74 -7.19 -7.26
C GLN A 46 19.79 -8.30 -7.40
N GLY A 47 19.82 -8.92 -8.59
CA GLY A 47 20.83 -9.89 -8.99
C GLY A 47 20.40 -11.37 -8.94
N GLY A 48 19.10 -11.66 -9.01
CA GLY A 48 18.58 -13.03 -8.89
C GLY A 48 18.61 -13.55 -7.43
N ALA A 49 18.33 -14.83 -7.21
CA ALA A 49 18.46 -15.45 -5.89
C ALA A 49 19.94 -15.36 -5.45
N GLY A 50 20.37 -14.30 -4.75
CA GLY A 50 21.81 -14.13 -4.62
C GLY A 50 22.37 -13.20 -3.56
N LYS A 51 21.93 -11.94 -3.45
CA LYS A 51 22.61 -11.04 -2.50
C LYS A 51 22.06 -11.08 -1.07
N TRP A 52 20.76 -11.36 -0.92
CA TRP A 52 20.07 -11.38 0.39
C TRP A 52 19.33 -12.68 0.64
N ALA A 53 19.55 -13.71 -0.17
CA ALA A 53 18.96 -15.02 0.10
C ALA A 53 19.68 -15.66 1.30
N LEU A 54 18.91 -16.27 2.20
CA LEU A 54 19.49 -17.01 3.32
C LEU A 54 20.24 -18.25 2.80
N ALA A 55 21.26 -18.71 3.53
CA ALA A 55 22.06 -19.86 3.10
C ALA A 55 21.25 -21.17 2.99
N LYS A 56 20.16 -21.28 3.75
CA LYS A 56 19.24 -22.42 3.75
C LYS A 56 17.79 -21.94 3.90
N PRO A 57 16.81 -22.71 3.42
CA PRO A 57 15.39 -22.47 3.71
C PRO A 57 15.17 -22.31 5.21
N THR A 58 14.48 -21.23 5.59
CA THR A 58 14.20 -20.87 6.96
C THR A 58 12.70 -20.62 7.10
N HIS A 59 12.05 -21.42 7.94
CA HIS A 59 10.64 -21.21 8.31
C HIS A 59 10.52 -20.00 9.21
N ILE A 60 9.58 -19.11 8.90
CA ILE A 60 9.23 -17.98 9.76
C ILE A 60 7.72 -17.87 9.94
N ARG A 61 7.28 -17.64 11.19
CA ARG A 61 5.89 -17.28 11.48
C ARG A 61 5.76 -15.77 11.55
N LEU A 62 5.05 -15.20 10.58
CA LEU A 62 4.83 -13.78 10.43
C LEU A 62 3.43 -13.40 10.89
N ALA A 63 3.33 -12.67 11.99
CA ALA A 63 2.09 -12.08 12.45
C ALA A 63 1.66 -10.92 11.54
N VAL A 64 0.52 -11.07 10.87
CA VAL A 64 -0.01 -10.10 9.90
C VAL A 64 -1.53 -9.98 10.03
N ASN A 65 -2.08 -8.78 9.83
CA ASN A 65 -3.53 -8.61 9.69
C ASN A 65 -3.90 -8.73 8.22
N LEU A 66 -4.49 -9.87 7.83
CA LEU A 66 -4.89 -10.12 6.45
C LEU A 66 -6.11 -9.29 5.99
N ASN A 67 -6.83 -8.64 6.92
CA ASN A 67 -7.92 -7.72 6.60
C ASN A 67 -7.44 -6.27 6.37
N ALA A 68 -6.17 -5.97 6.67
CA ALA A 68 -5.61 -4.64 6.50
C ALA A 68 -5.04 -4.50 5.08
N ILE A 69 -5.78 -3.83 4.20
CA ILE A 69 -5.36 -3.62 2.79
C ILE A 69 -4.02 -2.90 2.66
N CYS A 70 -3.65 -2.09 3.64
CA CYS A 70 -2.34 -1.42 3.67
C CYS A 70 -1.16 -2.40 3.81
N LEU A 71 -1.42 -3.65 4.19
CA LEU A 71 -0.44 -4.73 4.28
C LEU A 71 -0.46 -5.65 3.02
N ALA A 72 -1.19 -5.27 1.97
CA ALA A 72 -1.22 -5.99 0.70
C ALA A 72 0.17 -6.38 0.14
N PRO A 73 1.23 -5.55 0.24
CA PRO A 73 2.56 -5.93 -0.23
C PRO A 73 3.10 -7.24 0.35
N VAL A 74 2.68 -7.62 1.57
CA VAL A 74 3.11 -8.88 2.23
C VAL A 74 2.51 -10.09 1.52
N VAL A 75 1.21 -10.02 1.21
CA VAL A 75 0.50 -11.11 0.52
C VAL A 75 0.94 -11.19 -0.94
N VAL A 76 1.17 -10.04 -1.60
CA VAL A 76 1.77 -10.00 -2.95
C VAL A 76 3.15 -10.67 -2.94
N ALA A 77 3.97 -10.43 -1.91
CA ALA A 77 5.29 -11.06 -1.81
C ALA A 77 5.23 -12.59 -1.69
N ASP A 78 4.22 -13.12 -0.99
CA ASP A 78 3.97 -14.56 -0.93
C ASP A 78 3.48 -15.11 -2.28
N GLN A 79 2.46 -14.50 -2.87
CA GLN A 79 1.87 -14.93 -4.14
C GLN A 79 2.87 -14.92 -5.30
N HIS A 80 3.78 -13.95 -5.33
CA HIS A 80 4.82 -13.85 -6.35
C HIS A 80 6.12 -14.57 -5.99
N ASN A 81 6.13 -15.39 -4.93
CA ASN A 81 7.27 -16.19 -4.48
C ASN A 81 8.53 -15.36 -4.13
N PHE A 82 8.39 -14.09 -3.73
CA PHE A 82 9.54 -13.30 -3.28
C PHE A 82 10.17 -13.90 -2.02
N PHE A 83 9.38 -14.37 -1.05
CA PHE A 83 9.94 -15.04 0.13
C PHE A 83 10.75 -16.29 -0.23
N LYS A 84 10.21 -17.15 -1.12
CA LYS A 84 10.90 -18.36 -1.58
C LYS A 84 12.19 -18.04 -2.33
N ALA A 85 12.22 -16.97 -3.15
CA ALA A 85 13.43 -16.52 -3.83
C ALA A 85 14.56 -16.12 -2.85
N HIS A 86 14.21 -15.83 -1.59
CA HIS A 86 15.13 -15.50 -0.51
C HIS A 86 15.36 -16.65 0.50
N ASN A 87 14.93 -17.88 0.19
CA ASN A 87 14.99 -19.02 1.10
C ASN A 87 14.20 -18.79 2.41
N LEU A 88 13.08 -18.07 2.33
CA LEU A 88 12.13 -17.89 3.42
C LEU A 88 10.85 -18.68 3.15
N GLU A 89 10.48 -19.52 4.10
CA GLU A 89 9.20 -20.23 4.14
C GLU A 89 8.31 -19.49 5.15
N VAL A 90 7.35 -18.70 4.66
CA VAL A 90 6.56 -17.82 5.52
C VAL A 90 5.22 -18.45 5.84
N GLU A 91 4.91 -18.57 7.12
CA GLU A 91 3.58 -18.91 7.63
C GLU A 91 2.92 -17.66 8.21
N PHE A 92 1.73 -17.31 7.70
CA PHE A 92 0.98 -16.18 8.22
C PHE A 92 0.20 -16.55 9.48
N VAL A 93 0.48 -15.84 10.57
CA VAL A 93 -0.30 -15.88 11.82
C VAL A 93 -1.26 -14.69 11.82
N ASN A 94 -2.52 -14.92 11.50
CA ASN A 94 -3.51 -13.84 11.44
C ASN A 94 -4.01 -13.46 12.83
N PHE A 95 -3.62 -12.28 13.32
CA PHE A 95 -4.05 -11.76 14.62
C PHE A 95 -5.32 -10.88 14.54
N GLY A 96 -5.90 -10.73 13.34
CA GLY A 96 -7.07 -9.87 13.12
C GLY A 96 -6.76 -8.38 13.36
N ASN A 97 -7.68 -7.66 14.02
CA ASN A 97 -7.60 -6.20 14.17
C ASN A 97 -7.11 -5.71 15.56
N SER A 98 -6.60 -6.59 16.42
CA SER A 98 -6.11 -6.22 17.76
C SER A 98 -4.58 -6.22 17.82
N THR A 99 -3.97 -5.09 18.16
CA THR A 99 -2.52 -5.04 18.37
C THR A 99 -2.10 -5.74 19.66
N GLU A 100 -3.01 -5.88 20.61
CA GLU A 100 -2.80 -6.60 21.85
C GLU A 100 -2.59 -8.09 21.54
N LEU A 101 -3.40 -8.68 20.66
CA LEU A 101 -3.19 -10.04 20.14
C LEU A 101 -1.90 -10.16 19.33
N LEU A 102 -1.54 -9.15 18.54
CA LEU A 102 -0.25 -9.12 17.86
C LEU A 102 0.89 -9.18 18.88
N LEU A 103 0.88 -8.29 19.89
CA LEU A 103 1.95 -8.19 20.87
C LEU A 103 2.04 -9.48 21.69
N GLU A 104 0.91 -10.05 22.08
CA GLU A 104 0.83 -11.38 22.71
C GLU A 104 1.47 -12.45 21.82
N SER A 105 1.18 -12.46 20.51
CA SER A 105 1.72 -13.48 19.60
C SER A 105 3.24 -13.47 19.52
N ILE A 106 3.87 -12.30 19.61
CA ILE A 106 5.33 -12.16 19.64
C ILE A 106 5.88 -12.47 21.03
N ALA A 107 5.24 -11.95 22.09
CA ALA A 107 5.66 -12.16 23.47
C ALA A 107 5.65 -13.65 23.88
N THR A 108 4.69 -14.41 23.34
CA THR A 108 4.52 -15.85 23.63
C THR A 108 5.24 -16.76 22.63
N GLY A 109 5.95 -16.20 21.65
CA GLY A 109 6.64 -16.98 20.62
C GLY A 109 5.70 -17.72 19.66
N LYS A 110 4.43 -17.32 19.54
CA LYS A 110 3.49 -17.80 18.50
C LYS A 110 3.89 -17.29 17.10
N ALA A 111 4.57 -16.15 17.04
CA ALA A 111 5.19 -15.62 15.83
C ALA A 111 6.61 -15.11 16.17
N GLU A 112 7.52 -15.09 15.19
CA GLU A 112 8.87 -14.55 15.37
C GLU A 112 9.03 -13.14 14.77
N ALA A 113 8.15 -12.77 13.84
CA ALA A 113 8.11 -11.47 13.20
C ALA A 113 6.66 -10.96 13.14
N ALA A 114 6.48 -9.65 13.13
CA ALA A 114 5.16 -9.03 12.99
C ALA A 114 5.20 -7.79 12.11
N ILE A 115 4.08 -7.52 11.44
CA ILE A 115 3.84 -6.28 10.72
C ILE A 115 2.62 -5.60 11.34
N GLY A 116 2.83 -4.41 11.87
CA GLY A 116 1.78 -3.65 12.55
C GLY A 116 2.04 -2.15 12.54
N MET A 117 1.11 -1.39 13.12
CA MET A 117 1.21 0.05 13.18
C MET A 117 2.27 0.49 14.19
N ALA A 118 3.38 1.05 13.73
CA ALA A 118 4.52 1.46 14.57
C ALA A 118 4.12 2.25 15.84
N LEU A 119 3.17 3.18 15.73
CA LEU A 119 2.71 4.00 16.87
C LEU A 119 2.13 3.16 18.02
N ARG A 120 1.53 2.00 17.74
CA ARG A 120 0.96 1.10 18.75
C ARG A 120 2.02 0.27 19.50
N TRP A 121 3.28 0.31 19.06
CA TRP A 121 4.38 -0.42 19.70
C TRP A 121 5.19 0.44 20.66
N LEU A 122 5.07 1.77 20.60
CA LEU A 122 5.90 2.70 21.38
C LEU A 122 5.83 2.39 22.88
N LYS A 123 4.64 2.12 23.41
CA LYS A 123 4.49 1.82 24.84
C LYS A 123 5.11 0.48 25.24
N ALA A 124 4.90 -0.56 24.43
CA ALA A 124 5.50 -1.87 24.68
C ALA A 124 7.04 -1.79 24.65
N LEU A 125 7.60 -1.07 23.66
CA LEU A 125 9.04 -0.82 23.55
C LEU A 125 9.58 -0.03 24.75
N GLU A 126 8.88 1.02 25.20
CA GLU A 126 9.22 1.77 26.42
C GLU A 126 9.22 0.89 27.67
N GLN A 127 8.34 -0.11 27.73
CA GLN A 127 8.26 -1.09 28.83
C GLN A 127 9.28 -2.23 28.73
N GLY A 128 10.19 -2.18 27.75
CA GLY A 128 11.26 -3.17 27.60
C GLY A 128 10.84 -4.41 26.83
N PHE A 129 9.83 -4.32 25.96
CA PHE A 129 9.49 -5.43 25.06
C PHE A 129 10.67 -5.75 24.14
N ASP A 130 11.21 -6.96 24.26
CA ASP A 130 12.45 -7.39 23.60
C ASP A 130 12.22 -7.75 22.13
N VAL A 131 12.10 -6.72 21.30
CA VAL A 131 11.97 -6.81 19.85
C VAL A 131 12.78 -5.72 19.19
N LYS A 132 13.09 -5.90 17.90
CA LYS A 132 13.76 -4.87 17.08
C LYS A 132 12.85 -4.42 15.96
N LEU A 133 12.78 -3.10 15.76
CA LEU A 133 12.13 -2.52 14.58
C LEU A 133 13.11 -2.61 13.39
N THR A 134 12.66 -3.23 12.30
CA THR A 134 13.51 -3.50 11.13
C THR A 134 13.32 -2.48 10.00
N ALA A 135 12.07 -2.21 9.62
CA ALA A 135 11.73 -1.29 8.55
C ALA A 135 10.29 -0.75 8.68
N GLY A 136 10.04 0.41 8.08
CA GLY A 136 8.68 0.90 7.84
C GLY A 136 8.16 0.41 6.48
N THR A 137 6.99 -0.22 6.45
CA THR A 137 6.38 -0.72 5.20
C THR A 137 5.60 0.35 4.44
N HIS A 138 5.09 1.37 5.13
CA HIS A 138 4.42 2.55 4.56
C HIS A 138 4.39 3.72 5.55
N GLY A 139 4.10 4.94 5.08
CA GLY A 139 3.96 6.13 5.93
C GLY A 139 2.66 6.22 6.75
N GLY A 140 1.67 5.38 6.45
CA GLY A 140 0.39 5.33 7.17
C GLY A 140 -0.80 5.23 6.22
N CYS A 141 -1.83 4.51 6.64
CA CYS A 141 -3.07 4.34 5.89
C CYS A 141 -4.28 5.01 6.55
N MET A 142 -4.10 5.58 7.75
CA MET A 142 -5.19 6.20 8.49
C MET A 142 -5.71 7.44 7.76
N ARG A 143 -7.03 7.61 7.80
CA ARG A 143 -7.76 8.76 7.28
C ARG A 143 -8.75 9.20 8.34
N LEU A 144 -8.82 10.50 8.57
CA LEU A 144 -9.86 11.09 9.40
C LEU A 144 -11.11 11.25 8.55
N LEU A 145 -12.21 10.65 8.99
CA LEU A 145 -13.52 10.87 8.40
C LEU A 145 -14.33 11.73 9.36
N ALA A 146 -14.90 12.80 8.85
CA ALA A 146 -15.83 13.65 9.57
C ALA A 146 -17.12 13.74 8.77
N ARG A 147 -18.23 14.01 9.49
CA ARG A 147 -19.50 14.31 8.84
C ARG A 147 -19.36 15.65 8.10
N ASN A 148 -19.96 15.75 6.91
CA ASN A 148 -19.81 16.93 6.06
C ASN A 148 -20.44 18.20 6.68
N ASP A 149 -21.37 18.05 7.63
CA ASP A 149 -22.14 19.11 8.27
C ASP A 149 -21.89 19.28 9.78
N GLY A 150 -20.86 18.62 10.35
CA GLY A 150 -20.48 18.76 11.77
C GLY A 150 -21.40 18.02 12.70
#